data_AF-A0A0Q6PWZ1-F1
#
_entry.id   AF-A0A0Q6PWZ1-F1
#
_cell.length_a   1.000
_cell.length_b   1.000
_cell.length_c   1.000
_cell.angle_alpha   90.00
_cell.angle_beta   90.00
_cell.angle_gamma   90.00
#
_symmetry.space_group_name_H-M   'P 1'
#
loop_
_entity.id
_entity.type
_entity.pdbx_description
1 polymer ?
#
loop_
_entity_poly.entity_id
_entity_poly.type
_entity_poly.pdbx_seq_one_letter_code
_entity_poly.pdbx_strand_id
1 'polypeptide(L)'
;MSIQVESPQPRFQGLTRSIELRKISDTEWRVSDSRIPVGDAGSVLGFVEKTDERIYEVLQLGAGHGIAKLTFRSLDEVTEHFARRS
;
A
#
# COMPACT_ATOMS: atom_id res chain seq x y z
N MET A 1 -6.31 -39.76 2.24
CA MET A 1 -5.53 -38.76 3.01
C MET A 1 -5.02 -37.74 2.02
N SER A 2 -5.56 -36.52 2.04
CA SER A 2 -5.23 -35.48 1.06
C SER A 2 -4.23 -34.52 1.70
N ILE A 3 -2.99 -34.52 1.20
CA ILE A 3 -1.93 -33.59 1.61
C ILE A 3 -2.15 -32.29 0.84
N GLN A 4 -2.53 -31.24 1.55
CA GLN A 4 -2.73 -29.92 1.00
C GLN A 4 -1.34 -29.29 0.77
N VAL A 5 -0.92 -29.19 -0.50
CA VAL A 5 0.34 -28.54 -0.88
C VAL A 5 0.12 -27.03 -0.79
N GLU A 6 0.56 -26.45 0.31
CA GLU A 6 0.60 -25.00 0.47
C GLU A 6 1.66 -24.42 -0.48
N SER A 7 1.23 -23.69 -1.49
CA SER A 7 2.13 -22.97 -2.41
C SER A 7 3.00 -21.98 -1.62
N PRO A 8 4.33 -21.98 -1.79
CA PRO A 8 5.20 -21.06 -1.07
C PRO A 8 4.96 -19.63 -1.56
N GLN A 9 4.33 -18.82 -0.70
CA GLN A 9 4.26 -17.38 -0.87
C GLN A 9 5.68 -16.81 -0.70
N PRO A 10 6.16 -15.91 -1.56
CA PRO A 10 7.50 -15.35 -1.43
C PRO A 10 7.61 -14.56 -0.12
N ARG A 11 8.42 -15.07 0.82
CA ARG A 11 8.77 -14.37 2.07
C ARG A 11 9.82 -13.31 1.76
N PHE A 12 9.39 -12.05 1.66
CA PHE A 12 10.31 -10.92 1.76
C PHE A 12 10.56 -10.63 3.25
N GLN A 13 11.63 -11.20 3.81
CA GLN A 13 12.13 -10.86 5.15
C GLN A 13 13.22 -9.80 5.05
N GLY A 14 13.03 -8.67 5.77
CA GLY A 14 14.14 -7.77 6.11
C GLY A 14 13.80 -6.28 6.14
N LEU A 15 13.43 -5.80 7.32
CA LEU A 15 13.33 -4.41 7.79
C LEU A 15 12.29 -3.49 7.10
N THR A 16 11.34 -2.99 7.90
CA THR A 16 10.50 -1.80 7.63
C THR A 16 9.67 -1.82 6.34
N ARG A 17 8.84 -2.86 6.13
CA ARG A 17 7.75 -2.81 5.15
C ARG A 17 6.40 -3.05 5.83
N SER A 18 6.10 -2.23 6.84
CA SER A 18 4.74 -2.12 7.38
C SER A 18 3.76 -1.69 6.29
N ILE A 19 4.21 -0.93 5.30
CA ILE A 19 3.36 -0.45 4.22
C ILE A 19 3.29 -1.46 3.07
N GLU A 20 2.07 -1.84 2.72
CA GLU A 20 1.75 -2.65 1.55
C GLU A 20 1.01 -1.82 0.49
N LEU A 21 1.46 -1.93 -0.76
CA LEU A 21 0.69 -1.51 -1.93
C LEU A 21 0.00 -2.73 -2.54
N ARG A 22 -1.32 -2.85 -2.36
CA ARG A 22 -2.13 -3.91 -2.96
C ARG A 22 -2.78 -3.41 -4.23
N LYS A 23 -2.48 -4.05 -5.36
CA LYS A 23 -3.09 -3.73 -6.65
C LYS A 23 -4.60 -4.01 -6.61
N ILE A 24 -5.39 -3.02 -7.03
CA ILE A 24 -6.85 -3.11 -7.22
C ILE A 24 -7.14 -3.33 -8.71
N SER A 25 -6.50 -2.52 -9.58
CA SER A 25 -6.59 -2.58 -11.04
C SER A 25 -5.22 -2.32 -11.67
N ASP A 26 -5.13 -2.29 -13.00
CA ASP A 26 -3.87 -1.97 -13.69
C ASP A 26 -3.33 -0.56 -13.40
N THR A 27 -4.21 0.33 -12.98
CA THR A 27 -3.89 1.73 -12.67
C THR A 27 -4.17 2.10 -11.23
N GLU A 28 -4.65 1.19 -10.38
CA GLU A 28 -5.04 1.54 -9.02
C GLU A 28 -4.44 0.60 -7.97
N TRP A 29 -4.00 1.19 -6.85
CA TRP A 29 -3.48 0.46 -5.70
C TRP A 29 -4.07 0.99 -4.39
N ARG A 30 -4.28 0.10 -3.43
CA ARG A 30 -4.55 0.43 -2.04
C ARG A 30 -3.25 0.48 -1.26
N VAL A 31 -3.06 1.54 -0.47
CA VAL A 31 -1.98 1.63 0.53
C VAL A 31 -2.53 1.14 1.86
N SER A 32 -1.85 0.18 2.49
CA SER A 32 -2.26 -0.37 3.78
C SER A 32 -1.10 -0.50 4.76
N ASP A 33 -1.37 -0.34 6.05
CA ASP A 33 -0.45 -0.72 7.13
C ASP A 33 -0.70 -2.18 7.54
N SER A 34 0.22 -3.07 7.18
CA SER A 34 0.20 -4.50 7.50
C SER A 34 0.37 -4.81 8.99
N ARG A 35 0.76 -3.83 9.82
CA ARG A 35 0.76 -3.99 11.29
C ARG A 35 -0.64 -3.96 11.87
N ILE A 36 -1.61 -3.41 11.13
CA ILE A 36 -3.00 -3.32 11.52
C ILE A 36 -3.79 -4.41 10.78
N PRO A 37 -4.64 -5.19 11.47
CA PRO A 37 -5.48 -6.19 10.82
C PRO A 37 -6.31 -5.59 9.66
N VAL A 38 -6.39 -6.32 8.55
CA VAL A 38 -7.08 -5.86 7.32
C VAL A 38 -8.57 -5.55 7.52
N GLY A 39 -9.18 -6.10 8.58
CA GLY A 39 -10.57 -5.82 8.95
C GLY A 39 -10.78 -4.47 9.66
N ASP A 40 -9.71 -3.86 10.16
CA ASP A 40 -9.78 -2.57 10.83
C ASP A 40 -9.67 -1.43 9.81
N ALA A 41 -10.58 -0.46 9.89
CA ALA A 41 -10.61 0.69 8.98
C ALA A 41 -9.31 1.50 9.00
N GLY A 42 -8.60 1.52 10.13
CA GLY A 42 -7.30 2.18 10.27
C GLY A 42 -6.15 1.51 9.49
N SER A 43 -6.36 0.30 8.96
CA SER A 43 -5.35 -0.38 8.13
C SER A 43 -5.20 0.26 6.76
N VAL A 44 -6.18 1.02 6.27
CA VAL A 44 -6.12 1.68 4.95
C VAL A 44 -5.60 3.10 5.11
N LEU A 45 -4.42 3.36 4.54
CA LEU A 45 -3.76 4.66 4.63
C LEU A 45 -4.04 5.54 3.41
N GLY A 46 -4.48 4.96 2.30
CA GLY A 46 -4.75 5.70 1.08
C GLY A 46 -4.97 4.86 -0.15
N PHE A 47 -5.15 5.56 -1.27
CA PHE A 47 -5.30 5.00 -2.60
C PHE A 47 -4.33 5.68 -3.55
N VAL A 48 -3.88 4.93 -4.55
CA VAL A 48 -3.01 5.40 -5.62
C VAL A 48 -3.70 5.16 -6.94
N GLU A 49 -3.72 6.16 -7.80
CA GLU A 49 -4.15 6.06 -9.19
C GLU A 49 -2.99 6.47 -10.11
N LYS A 50 -2.69 5.65 -11.11
CA LYS A 50 -1.75 5.98 -12.18
C LYS A 50 -2.50 6.73 -13.27
N THR A 51 -2.24 8.02 -13.37
CA THR A 51 -2.89 8.91 -14.36
C THR A 51 -2.10 9.03 -15.66
N ASP A 52 -0.80 8.76 -15.62
CA ASP A 52 0.11 8.74 -16.77
C ASP A 52 1.23 7.70 -16.52
N GLU A 53 2.04 7.37 -17.52
CA GLU A 53 3.15 6.41 -17.45
C GLU A 53 4.07 6.64 -16.25
N ARG A 54 4.26 7.91 -15.83
CA ARG A 54 5.16 8.33 -14.75
C ARG A 54 4.49 9.26 -13.72
N ILE A 55 3.17 9.22 -13.62
CA ILE A 55 2.42 10.07 -12.69
C ILE A 55 1.48 9.19 -11.88
N TYR A 56 1.66 9.23 -10.56
CA TYR A 56 0.86 8.53 -9.58
C TYR A 56 0.21 9.56 -8.66
N GLU A 57 -1.10 9.69 -8.72
CA GLU A 57 -1.87 10.49 -7.79
C GLU A 57 -2.22 9.65 -6.57
N VAL A 58 -2.00 10.20 -5.38
CA VAL A 58 -2.25 9.53 -4.11
C VAL A 58 -3.30 10.29 -3.33
N LEU A 59 -4.36 9.59 -2.97
CA LEU A 59 -5.33 10.04 -1.99
C LEU A 59 -4.92 9.47 -0.62
N GLN A 60 -4.31 10.30 0.21
CA GLN A 60 -3.89 9.93 1.56
C GLN A 60 -5.02 10.17 2.57
N LEU A 61 -5.33 9.15 3.35
CA LEU A 61 -6.29 9.18 4.45
C LEU A 61 -5.58 9.44 5.78
N GLY A 62 -6.27 10.10 6.72
CA GLY A 62 -5.75 10.29 8.08
C GLY A 62 -4.58 11.28 8.20
N ALA A 63 -4.39 12.17 7.21
CA ALA A 63 -3.39 13.23 7.30
C ALA A 63 -3.85 14.29 8.33
N GLY A 64 -3.53 14.09 9.60
CA GLY A 64 -3.96 14.94 10.71
C GLY A 64 -5.43 14.71 11.08
N HIS A 65 -6.36 15.14 10.23
CA HIS A 65 -7.83 15.01 10.41
C HIS A 65 -8.62 15.01 9.07
N GLY A 66 -7.99 14.67 7.94
CA GLY A 66 -8.66 14.75 6.64
C GLY A 66 -8.01 13.93 5.52
N ILE A 67 -8.40 14.26 4.30
CA ILE A 67 -7.92 13.67 3.05
C ILE A 67 -6.90 14.62 2.42
N ALA A 68 -5.74 14.12 2.00
CA ALA A 68 -4.74 14.87 1.25
C ALA A 68 -4.54 14.25 -0.14
N LYS A 69 -4.32 15.09 -1.16
CA LYS A 69 -3.94 14.64 -2.51
C LYS A 69 -2.48 14.97 -2.76
N LEU A 70 -1.71 13.97 -3.20
CA LEU A 70 -0.27 14.07 -3.47
C LEU A 70 0.02 13.49 -4.85
N THR A 71 1.18 13.81 -5.42
CA THR A 71 1.64 13.27 -6.71
C THR A 71 3.06 12.79 -6.60
N PHE A 72 3.32 11.59 -7.15
CA PHE A 72 4.62 10.92 -7.16
C PHE A 72 4.97 10.45 -8.56
N ARG A 73 6.26 10.15 -8.77
CA ARG A 73 6.79 9.66 -10.05
C ARG A 73 6.91 8.15 -10.13
N SER A 74 6.82 7.46 -8.99
CA SER A 74 6.87 6.01 -8.91
C SER A 74 6.12 5.47 -7.69
N LEU A 75 5.74 4.18 -7.74
CA LEU A 75 5.16 3.48 -6.59
C LEU A 75 6.16 3.31 -5.42
N ASP A 76 7.45 3.32 -5.72
CA ASP A 76 8.51 3.22 -4.71
C ASP A 76 8.53 4.49 -3.83
N GLU A 77 8.47 5.68 -4.46
CA GLU A 77 8.32 6.96 -3.76
C GLU A 77 7.06 7.02 -2.89
N VAL A 78 5.95 6.46 -3.37
CA VAL A 78 4.72 6.36 -2.58
C VAL A 78 4.98 5.51 -1.32
N THR A 79 5.59 4.34 -1.49
CA THR A 79 5.87 3.42 -0.37
C THR A 79 6.78 4.09 0.66
N GLU A 80 7.86 4.74 0.22
CA GLU A 80 8.76 5.48 1.10
C GLU A 80 8.05 6.59 1.88
N HIS A 81 7.16 7.35 1.23
CA HIS A 81 6.41 8.43 1.88
C HIS A 81 5.56 7.93 3.05
N PHE A 82 4.87 6.80 2.87
CA PHE A 82 4.06 6.21 3.94
C PHE A 82 4.93 5.52 5.01
N ALA A 83 6.02 4.86 4.63
CA ALA A 83 6.90 4.17 5.58
C ALA A 83 7.59 5.14 6.55
N ARG A 84 7.89 6.38 6.13
CA ARG A 84 8.46 7.42 7.01
C ARG A 84 7.48 7.95 8.05
N ARG A 85 6.17 7.72 7.88
CA ARG A 85 5.10 8.23 8.76
C ARG A 85 4.46 7.15 9.62
N SER A 86 4.85 5.89 9.44
CA SER A 86 4.27 4.70 10.10
C SER A 86 5.08 4.27 11.31
#